data_AF-A0A350PJJ7-F1
#
_entry.id   AF-A0A350PJJ7-F1
#
_cell.length_a   1.000
_cell.length_b   1.000
_cell.length_c   1.000
_cell.angle_alpha   90.00
_cell.angle_beta   90.00
_cell.angle_gamma   90.00
#
_symmetry.space_group_name_H-M   'P 1'
#
loop_
_entity.id
_entity.type
_entity.pdbx_description
1 polymer ?
#
loop_
_entity_poly.entity_id
_entity_poly.type
_entity_poly.pdbx_seq_one_letter_code
_entity_poly.pdbx_strand_id
1 'polypeptide(L)'
;VEKRHLGGVCLNIGCIPTKALLRSAEVMESIQHADDYGISVKDVKADFGAMVKRSRGVANKMSKGVQFLMKANKIDVFMGTGVF
;
A
#
# COMPACT_ATOMS: atom_id res chain seq x y z
N VAL A 1 -9.28 16.04 14.37
CA VAL A 1 -10.59 15.70 13.78
C VAL A 1 -10.35 15.08 12.42
N GLU A 2 -10.86 13.87 12.15
CA GLU A 2 -10.70 13.15 10.86
C GLU A 2 -12.07 12.63 10.40
N LYS A 3 -12.45 12.84 9.15
CA LYS A 3 -13.80 12.53 8.66
C LYS A 3 -13.97 11.12 8.09
N ARG A 4 -12.89 10.43 7.74
CA ARG A 4 -12.90 9.14 7.05
C ARG A 4 -11.88 8.17 7.63
N HIS A 5 -10.61 8.33 7.27
CA HIS A 5 -9.57 7.36 7.61
C HIS A 5 -8.27 8.09 7.93
N LEU A 6 -7.67 7.73 9.06
CA LEU A 6 -6.35 8.22 9.44
C LEU A 6 -5.32 7.91 8.35
N GLY A 7 -4.39 8.85 8.14
CA GLY A 7 -3.43 8.83 7.04
C GLY A 7 -3.93 9.41 5.72
N GLY A 8 -5.20 9.80 5.63
CA GLY A 8 -5.75 10.60 4.54
C GLY A 8 -5.63 9.94 3.16
N VAL A 9 -5.59 10.76 2.11
CA VAL A 9 -5.55 10.29 0.71
C VAL A 9 -4.26 9.52 0.45
N CYS A 10 -3.11 10.09 0.81
CA CYS A 10 -1.78 9.52 0.54
C CYS A 10 -1.68 8.06 0.98
N LEU A 11 -2.13 7.74 2.20
CA LEU A 11 -2.05 6.41 2.76
C LEU A 11 -3.09 5.44 2.20
N ASN A 12 -4.34 5.88 2.09
CA ASN A 12 -5.46 4.97 1.89
C ASN A 12 -5.76 4.72 0.40
N ILE A 13 -5.59 5.73 -0.45
CA ILE A 13 -6.02 5.68 -1.87
C ILE A 13 -5.08 6.43 -2.84
N GLY A 14 -3.93 6.90 -2.37
CA GLY A 14 -2.98 7.67 -3.16
C GLY A 14 -1.62 6.99 -3.24
N CYS A 15 -0.59 7.68 -2.77
CA CYS A 15 0.81 7.29 -2.94
C CYS A 15 1.13 5.86 -2.50
N ILE A 16 0.63 5.41 -1.35
CA ILE A 16 0.98 4.10 -0.79
C ILE A 16 0.45 2.93 -1.63
N PRO A 17 -0.86 2.82 -1.94
CA PRO A 17 -1.33 1.74 -2.79
C PRO A 17 -0.76 1.82 -4.21
N THR A 18 -0.53 3.03 -4.75
CA THR A 18 0.10 3.19 -6.07
C THR A 18 1.54 2.69 -6.07
N LYS A 19 2.38 3.07 -5.10
CA LYS A 19 3.76 2.56 -4.99
C LYS A 19 3.80 1.06 -4.74
N ALA A 20 2.84 0.51 -4.01
CA ALA A 20 2.75 -0.94 -3.84
C ALA A 20 2.48 -1.67 -5.17
N LEU A 21 1.63 -1.11 -6.04
CA LEU A 21 1.39 -1.64 -7.39
C LEU A 21 2.63 -1.48 -8.28
N LEU A 22 3.26 -0.32 -8.29
CA LEU A 22 4.50 -0.07 -9.05
C LEU A 22 5.58 -1.08 -8.66
N ARG A 23 5.73 -1.39 -7.37
CA ARG A 23 6.69 -2.41 -6.95
C ARG A 23 6.37 -3.80 -7.50
N SER A 24 5.08 -4.14 -7.67
CA SER A 24 4.70 -5.40 -8.32
C SER A 24 5.05 -5.40 -9.82
N ALA A 25 4.94 -4.24 -10.49
CA ALA A 25 5.37 -4.10 -11.88
C ALA A 25 6.90 -4.19 -12.01
N GLU A 26 7.66 -3.52 -11.15
CA GLU A 26 9.14 -3.60 -11.13
C GLU A 26 9.64 -5.03 -10.93
N VAL A 27 8.94 -5.84 -10.12
CA VAL A 27 9.29 -7.26 -9.93
C VAL A 27 9.04 -8.05 -11.22
N MET A 28 7.94 -7.77 -11.92
CA MET A 28 7.64 -8.41 -13.21
C MET A 28 8.71 -8.04 -14.25
N GLU A 29 9.06 -6.77 -14.36
CA GLU A 29 10.17 -6.29 -15.20
C GLU A 29 11.49 -6.98 -14.84
N SER A 30 11.83 -7.07 -13.54
CA SER A 30 13.04 -7.77 -13.09
C SER A 30 13.06 -9.26 -13.52
N ILE A 31 11.89 -9.92 -13.53
CA ILE A 31 11.78 -11.32 -13.97
C ILE A 31 11.97 -11.42 -15.50
N GLN A 32 11.50 -10.45 -16.28
CA GLN A 32 11.72 -10.41 -17.73
C GLN A 32 13.19 -10.24 -18.09
N HIS A 33 13.96 -9.58 -17.24
CA HIS A 33 15.41 -9.37 -17.39
C HIS A 33 16.25 -10.35 -16.57
N ALA A 34 15.66 -11.46 -16.10
CA ALA A 34 16.36 -12.41 -15.24
C ALA A 34 17.54 -13.11 -15.94
N ASP A 35 17.48 -13.27 -17.26
CA ASP A 35 18.55 -13.88 -18.06
C ASP A 35 19.85 -13.04 -18.05
N ASP A 36 19.75 -11.71 -17.91
CA ASP A 36 20.92 -10.81 -17.76
C ASP A 36 21.72 -11.12 -16.49
N TYR A 37 21.09 -11.81 -15.53
CA TYR A 37 21.68 -12.28 -14.29
C TYR A 37 21.97 -13.80 -14.31
N GLY A 38 21.87 -14.45 -15.46
CA GLY A 38 22.07 -15.89 -15.62
C GLY A 38 20.93 -16.76 -15.06
N ILE A 39 19.74 -16.19 -14.86
CA ILE A 39 18.58 -16.89 -14.31
C ILE A 39 17.55 -17.13 -15.42
N SER A 40 17.34 -18.40 -15.78
CA SER A 40 16.33 -18.78 -16.78
C SER A 40 14.95 -18.97 -16.16
N VAL A 41 13.96 -18.23 -16.68
CA VAL A 41 12.56 -18.33 -16.27
C VAL A 41 11.72 -18.79 -17.46
N LYS A 42 11.01 -19.93 -17.32
CA LYS A 42 10.25 -20.54 -18.43
C LYS A 42 8.88 -19.91 -18.67
N ASP A 43 8.15 -19.59 -17.59
CA ASP A 43 6.80 -19.03 -17.70
C ASP A 43 6.52 -18.11 -16.49
N VAL A 44 5.92 -16.96 -16.76
CA VAL A 44 5.57 -15.98 -15.74
C VAL A 44 4.22 -15.35 -16.08
N LYS A 45 3.32 -15.33 -15.10
CA LYS A 45 1.97 -14.81 -15.27
C LYS A 45 1.67 -13.75 -14.24
N ALA A 46 1.28 -12.57 -14.70
CA ALA A 46 0.77 -11.52 -13.82
C ALA A 46 -0.67 -11.84 -13.40
N ASP A 47 -0.90 -11.95 -12.08
CA ASP A 47 -2.24 -11.94 -11.49
C ASP A 47 -2.55 -10.53 -10.97
N PHE A 48 -3.26 -9.76 -11.78
CA PHE A 48 -3.64 -8.39 -11.43
C PHE A 48 -4.54 -8.32 -10.19
N GLY A 49 -5.41 -9.31 -10.00
CA GLY A 49 -6.29 -9.39 -8.83
C GLY A 49 -5.48 -9.55 -7.54
N ALA A 50 -4.48 -10.45 -7.56
CA ALA A 50 -3.56 -10.64 -6.44
C ALA A 50 -2.69 -9.40 -6.18
N MET A 51 -2.22 -8.71 -7.23
CA MET A 51 -1.44 -7.47 -7.11
C MET A 51 -2.25 -6.35 -6.46
N VAL A 52 -3.51 -6.15 -6.89
CA VAL A 52 -4.42 -5.17 -6.28
C VAL A 52 -4.71 -5.54 -4.82
N LYS A 53 -4.97 -6.82 -4.52
CA LYS A 53 -5.18 -7.30 -3.16
C LYS A 53 -3.97 -7.03 -2.26
N ARG A 54 -2.74 -7.27 -2.75
CA ARG A 54 -1.49 -6.94 -2.04
C ARG A 54 -1.38 -5.44 -1.77
N SER A 55 -1.63 -4.60 -2.77
CA SER A 55 -1.60 -3.13 -2.63
C SER A 55 -2.54 -2.64 -1.53
N ARG A 56 -3.79 -3.16 -1.51
CA ARG A 56 -4.75 -2.84 -0.43
C ARG A 56 -4.31 -3.37 0.92
N GLY A 57 -3.73 -4.57 0.97
CA GLY A 57 -3.15 -5.13 2.20
C GLY A 57 -2.06 -4.26 2.81
N VAL A 58 -1.17 -3.70 1.99
CA VAL A 58 -0.11 -2.78 2.43
C VAL A 58 -0.70 -1.51 3.04
N ALA A 59 -1.63 -0.85 2.31
CA ALA A 59 -2.29 0.36 2.81
C ALA A 59 -3.04 0.11 4.12
N ASN A 60 -3.76 -1.02 4.22
CA ASN A 60 -4.50 -1.41 5.43
C ASN A 60 -3.57 -1.67 6.63
N LYS A 61 -2.44 -2.35 6.42
CA LYS A 61 -1.45 -2.59 7.48
C LYS A 61 -0.93 -1.26 8.04
N MET A 62 -0.58 -0.32 7.16
CA MET A 62 -0.08 0.99 7.60
C MET A 62 -1.17 1.83 8.27
N SER A 63 -2.40 1.83 7.75
CA SER A 63 -3.55 2.52 8.37
C SER A 63 -3.83 2.03 9.78
N LYS A 64 -3.79 0.71 10.01
CA LYS A 64 -3.87 0.12 11.36
C LYS A 64 -2.69 0.53 12.25
N GLY A 65 -1.49 0.62 11.69
CA GLY A 65 -0.31 1.14 12.40
C GLY A 65 -0.50 2.58 12.87
N VAL A 66 -1.05 3.46 12.03
CA VAL A 66 -1.37 4.85 12.41
C VAL A 66 -2.41 4.87 13.53
N GLN A 67 -3.49 4.09 13.42
CA GLN A 67 -4.51 3.98 14.48
C GLN A 67 -3.91 3.52 15.81
N PHE A 68 -3.01 2.52 15.76
CA PHE A 68 -2.29 2.05 16.93
C PHE A 68 -1.43 3.14 17.54
N LEU A 69 -0.66 3.87 16.73
CA LEU A 69 0.22 4.94 17.20
C LEU A 69 -0.56 6.10 17.83
N MET A 70 -1.74 6.45 17.30
CA MET A 70 -2.60 7.48 17.93
C MET A 70 -2.98 7.08 19.36
N LYS A 71 -3.39 5.81 19.56
CA LYS A 71 -3.73 5.28 20.89
C LYS A 71 -2.50 5.21 21.80
N ALA A 72 -1.38 4.70 21.29
CA ALA A 72 -0.14 4.53 22.05
C ALA A 72 0.41 5.88 22.56
N ASN A 73 0.24 6.94 21.76
CA ASN A 73 0.69 8.28 22.12
C ASN A 73 -0.39 9.14 22.80
N LYS A 74 -1.52 8.55 23.22
CA LYS A 74 -2.63 9.26 23.90
C LYS A 74 -3.17 10.45 23.10
N ILE A 75 -3.24 10.31 21.77
CA ILE A 75 -3.81 11.32 20.87
C ILE A 75 -5.28 11.01 20.67
N ASP A 76 -6.15 11.94 21.08
CA ASP A 76 -7.59 11.83 20.86
C ASP A 76 -7.95 12.11 19.40
N VAL A 77 -8.55 11.10 18.75
CA VAL A 77 -9.01 11.20 17.38
C VAL A 77 -10.53 11.33 17.37
N PHE A 78 -11.00 12.55 17.12
CA PHE A 78 -12.41 12.82 16.88
C PHE A 78 -12.79 12.49 15.44
N MET A 79 -13.65 11.50 15.26
CA MET A 79 -14.19 11.15 13.94
C MET A 79 -15.33 12.10 13.56
N GLY A 80 -15.10 12.97 12.57
CA GLY A 80 -16.05 13.99 12.16
C GLY A 80 -15.44 15.03 11.22
N THR A 81 -16.22 16.06 10.89
CA THR A 81 -15.73 17.23 10.12
C THR A 81 -15.60 18.40 11.08
N GLY A 82 -14.41 19.00 11.14
CA GLY A 82 -14.20 20.23 11.91
C GLY A 82 -14.71 21.44 11.14
N VAL A 83 -15.35 22.37 11.83
CA VAL A 83 -15.78 23.68 11.33
C VAL A 83 -15.20 24.75 12.27
N PHE A 84 -14.88 25.93 11.74
CA PHE A 84 -14.34 27.07 12.50
C PHE A 84 -15.44 27.96 13.04
#